data_AF-A0AAE0M357-F1
#
_entry.id   AF-A0AAE0M357-F1
#
_cell.length_a   1.000
_cell.length_b   1.000
_cell.length_c   1.000
_cell.angle_alpha   90.00
_cell.angle_beta   90.00
_cell.angle_gamma   90.00
#
_symmetry.space_group_name_H-M   'P 1'
#
loop_
_entity.id
_entity.type
_entity.pdbx_description
1 polymer ?
#
loop_
_entity_poly.entity_id
_entity_poly.type
_entity_poly.pdbx_seq_one_letter_code
_entity_poly.pdbx_strand_id
1 'polypeptide(L)'
;MKSATLFSIPVVLHGIGVVAQVTKPANFVPEVKWQIDILNTLDTTKTLTPTDALVWDLDLFHLARHPEIIDFLRGKIPNVNIICYFNAGLAQPSDCDWDSTWQKPEFKGLLGKPYDPEQFTEELWVNIKNQTGIDLIKRRVRLAADLGCDGVDPDNIDGYTNDMNGENGTGWKTTPQDYVNFVTQLATQAHTLKTKRGFSLLIGQKNAPEIARNLTSVLDFAVLEDCKNLRNEASRAFCADFQGYITANKPVFSIEYPTSLRKQGAAQQCNTSGANTAQYTNSCAVDSAPTGGKYSNYKFSEILKIRDGPNDDPAAELNGCTQYCGAGQGKGVVVTAVNEDLDGDVCKSVPK
;
A
#
# COMPACT_ATOMS: atom_id res chain seq x y z
N MET A 1 -28.82 -65.60 11.33
CA MET A 1 -28.01 -64.77 10.40
C MET A 1 -27.62 -63.48 11.10
N LYS A 2 -26.31 -63.31 11.31
CA LYS A 2 -25.49 -62.14 11.65
C LYS A 2 -26.07 -61.02 12.55
N SER A 3 -25.62 -61.03 13.80
CA SER A 3 -25.53 -59.86 14.68
C SER A 3 -24.36 -58.98 14.22
N ALA A 4 -24.57 -57.67 14.04
CA ALA A 4 -23.54 -56.72 13.67
C ALA A 4 -23.23 -55.81 14.87
N THR A 5 -22.04 -55.99 15.44
CA THR A 5 -21.46 -55.17 16.50
C THR A 5 -21.01 -53.83 15.88
N LEU A 6 -21.61 -52.71 16.29
CA LEU A 6 -21.09 -51.37 15.97
C LEU A 6 -19.90 -51.05 16.88
N PHE A 7 -18.72 -50.90 16.29
CA PHE A 7 -17.57 -50.25 16.94
C PHE A 7 -17.69 -48.73 16.73
N SER A 8 -17.86 -47.97 17.81
CA SER A 8 -17.66 -46.52 17.80
C SER A 8 -16.16 -46.22 17.89
N ILE A 9 -15.59 -45.66 16.82
CA ILE A 9 -14.27 -45.02 16.84
C ILE A 9 -14.47 -43.56 17.28
N PRO A 10 -13.72 -43.05 18.26
CA PRO A 10 -13.79 -41.63 18.61
C PRO A 10 -13.12 -40.82 17.50
N VAL A 11 -13.90 -39.97 16.83
CA VAL A 11 -13.37 -38.92 15.96
C VAL A 11 -12.82 -37.82 16.87
N VAL A 12 -11.49 -37.65 16.86
CA VAL A 12 -10.84 -36.49 17.46
C VAL A 12 -11.13 -35.28 16.57
N LEU A 13 -12.11 -34.45 16.95
CA LEU A 13 -12.27 -33.11 16.38
C LEU A 13 -11.04 -32.29 16.77
N HIS A 14 -10.08 -32.17 15.86
CA HIS A 14 -9.11 -31.08 15.93
C HIS A 14 -9.89 -29.79 15.65
N GLY A 15 -9.92 -28.91 16.64
CA GLY A 15 -10.61 -27.62 16.54
C GLY A 15 -10.12 -26.84 15.33
N ILE A 16 -10.95 -26.78 14.29
CA ILE A 16 -10.82 -25.78 13.24
C ILE A 16 -11.22 -24.47 13.90
N GLY A 17 -10.22 -23.69 14.30
CA GLY A 17 -10.45 -22.30 14.68
C GLY A 17 -11.18 -21.62 13.54
N VAL A 18 -12.38 -21.11 13.81
CA VAL A 18 -13.15 -20.33 12.83
C VAL A 18 -12.34 -19.07 12.55
N VAL A 19 -11.65 -19.02 11.41
CA VAL A 19 -11.08 -17.77 10.90
C VAL A 19 -12.27 -16.84 10.69
N ALA A 20 -12.32 -15.74 11.44
CA ALA A 20 -13.39 -14.76 11.29
C ALA A 20 -13.48 -14.33 9.82
N GLN A 21 -14.67 -14.40 9.22
CA GLN A 21 -14.84 -13.97 7.83
C GLN A 21 -14.55 -12.48 7.71
N VAL A 22 -13.60 -12.12 6.84
CA VAL A 22 -13.32 -10.73 6.49
C VAL A 22 -14.50 -10.19 5.69
N THR A 23 -15.21 -9.23 6.26
CA THR A 23 -16.31 -8.53 5.59
C THR A 23 -15.75 -7.29 4.90
N LYS A 24 -15.89 -7.18 3.57
CA LYS A 24 -15.40 -6.05 2.78
C LYS A 24 -16.51 -5.31 2.02
N PRO A 25 -16.32 -4.03 1.65
CA PRO A 25 -17.24 -3.28 0.79
C PRO A 25 -17.43 -3.95 -0.57
N ALA A 26 -18.66 -3.92 -1.11
CA ALA A 26 -18.99 -4.58 -2.38
C ALA A 26 -18.30 -3.98 -3.61
N ASN A 27 -17.93 -2.69 -3.54
CA ASN A 27 -17.17 -1.99 -4.58
C ASN A 27 -15.65 -2.19 -4.47
N PHE A 28 -15.17 -2.99 -3.51
CA PHE A 28 -13.74 -3.29 -3.33
C PHE A 28 -13.35 -4.57 -4.10
N VAL A 29 -13.29 -4.44 -5.42
CA VAL A 29 -13.14 -5.52 -6.41
C VAL A 29 -12.06 -5.16 -7.44
N PRO A 30 -11.51 -6.13 -8.20
CA PRO A 30 -10.59 -5.85 -9.31
C PRO A 30 -11.10 -4.75 -10.26
N GLU A 31 -10.17 -4.01 -10.87
CA GLU A 31 -10.41 -2.89 -11.79
C GLU A 31 -11.15 -1.68 -11.19
N VAL A 32 -11.33 -1.63 -9.87
CA VAL A 32 -11.92 -0.45 -9.22
C VAL A 32 -11.03 0.78 -9.41
N LYS A 33 -11.60 1.87 -9.91
CA LYS A 33 -10.87 3.13 -10.09
C LYS A 33 -10.42 3.66 -8.72
N TRP A 34 -9.15 4.04 -8.65
CA TRP A 34 -8.51 4.47 -7.41
C TRP A 34 -7.68 5.74 -7.61
N GLN A 35 -7.28 6.35 -6.51
CA GLN A 35 -6.34 7.45 -6.45
C GLN A 35 -5.41 7.24 -5.26
N ILE A 36 -4.16 7.65 -5.40
CA ILE A 36 -3.17 7.69 -4.31
C ILE A 36 -2.51 9.06 -4.28
N ASP A 37 -2.50 9.70 -3.12
CA ASP A 37 -1.81 10.96 -2.85
C ASP A 37 -1.20 10.90 -1.45
N ILE A 38 0.10 10.59 -1.38
CA ILE A 38 0.82 10.42 -0.10
C ILE A 38 1.93 11.45 0.11
N LEU A 39 2.35 12.16 -0.95
CA LEU A 39 3.37 13.20 -0.82
C LEU A 39 2.87 14.40 -0.04
N ASN A 40 1.64 14.85 -0.32
CA ASN A 40 1.07 16.06 0.25
C ASN A 40 -0.36 15.84 0.72
N THR A 41 -0.76 16.62 1.70
CA THR A 41 -2.09 16.62 2.32
C THR A 41 -3.13 17.11 1.33
N LEU A 42 -4.28 16.43 1.26
CA LEU A 42 -5.40 16.83 0.40
C LEU A 42 -5.96 18.21 0.79
N ASP A 43 -6.16 19.10 -0.19
CA ASP A 43 -6.73 20.43 0.05
C ASP A 43 -8.27 20.39 0.05
N THR A 44 -8.86 20.32 1.24
CA THR A 44 -10.31 20.26 1.44
C THR A 44 -11.03 21.58 1.09
N THR A 45 -10.31 22.67 0.83
CA THR A 45 -10.88 23.96 0.42
C THR A 45 -11.14 24.06 -1.08
N LYS A 46 -10.63 23.09 -1.86
CA LYS A 46 -10.75 23.05 -3.32
C LYS A 46 -11.77 22.03 -3.77
N THR A 47 -12.09 22.07 -5.05
CA THR A 47 -12.92 21.05 -5.69
C THR A 47 -12.14 19.74 -5.76
N LEU A 48 -12.68 18.69 -5.13
CA LEU A 48 -12.14 17.34 -5.27
C LEU A 48 -12.20 16.88 -6.73
N THR A 49 -11.07 16.43 -7.26
CA THR A 49 -10.97 15.78 -8.56
C THR A 49 -9.93 14.66 -8.42
N PRO A 50 -10.19 13.44 -8.90
CA PRO A 50 -11.43 12.98 -9.54
C PRO A 50 -12.53 12.69 -8.51
N THR A 51 -13.81 12.63 -8.93
CA THR A 51 -14.92 12.25 -8.03
C THR A 51 -15.46 10.84 -8.30
N ASP A 52 -14.91 10.15 -9.30
CA ASP A 52 -15.29 8.79 -9.71
C ASP A 52 -14.27 7.72 -9.28
N ALA A 53 -13.20 8.09 -8.59
CA ALA A 53 -12.31 7.14 -7.91
C ALA A 53 -12.97 6.65 -6.60
N LEU A 54 -13.24 5.35 -6.51
CA LEU A 54 -13.95 4.73 -5.38
C LEU A 54 -13.01 4.22 -4.29
N VAL A 55 -11.69 4.29 -4.52
CA VAL A 55 -10.65 3.97 -3.55
C VAL A 55 -9.66 5.15 -3.51
N TRP A 56 -9.33 5.61 -2.31
CA TRP A 56 -8.39 6.70 -2.07
C TRP A 56 -7.34 6.25 -1.06
N ASP A 57 -6.09 6.18 -1.48
CA ASP A 57 -4.96 5.82 -0.64
C ASP A 57 -4.20 7.09 -0.24
N LEU A 58 -4.18 7.37 1.05
CA LEU A 58 -3.67 8.63 1.62
C LEU A 58 -2.73 8.33 2.78
N ASP A 59 -1.77 9.22 3.01
CA ASP A 59 -0.86 9.09 4.14
C ASP A 59 -1.61 9.12 5.49
N LEU A 60 -1.32 8.14 6.36
CA LEU A 60 -1.92 7.99 7.67
C LEU A 60 -1.73 9.23 8.55
N PHE A 61 -0.55 9.83 8.48
CA PHE A 61 -0.17 10.95 9.33
C PHE A 61 -0.67 12.29 8.79
N HIS A 62 -0.84 12.45 7.47
CA HIS A 62 -1.67 13.53 6.91
C HIS A 62 -3.10 13.47 7.45
N LEU A 63 -3.70 12.28 7.50
CA LEU A 63 -5.04 12.09 8.07
C LEU A 63 -5.07 12.27 9.60
N ALA A 64 -3.99 11.94 10.31
CA ALA A 64 -3.88 12.19 11.75
C ALA A 64 -3.74 13.68 12.10
N ARG A 65 -3.17 14.48 11.19
CA ARG A 65 -3.13 15.95 11.28
C ARG A 65 -4.47 16.57 10.90
N HIS A 66 -5.11 16.03 9.87
CA HIS A 66 -6.30 16.60 9.23
C HIS A 66 -7.42 15.56 9.03
N PRO A 67 -8.03 15.08 10.13
CA PRO A 67 -9.05 14.02 10.07
C PRO A 67 -10.33 14.44 9.32
N GLU A 68 -10.58 15.74 9.15
CA GLU A 68 -11.69 16.26 8.34
C GLU A 68 -11.64 15.85 6.87
N ILE A 69 -10.47 15.41 6.36
CA ILE A 69 -10.32 14.86 5.00
C ILE A 69 -11.22 13.63 4.81
N ILE A 70 -11.39 12.81 5.84
CA ILE A 70 -12.26 11.61 5.78
C ILE A 70 -13.71 12.02 5.47
N ASP A 71 -14.22 13.03 6.19
CA ASP A 71 -15.59 13.53 6.01
C ASP A 71 -15.74 14.27 4.69
N PHE A 72 -14.70 15.01 4.27
CA PHE A 72 -14.66 15.64 2.95
C PHE A 72 -14.80 14.61 1.82
N LEU A 73 -13.98 13.56 1.80
CA LEU A 73 -14.06 12.51 0.79
C LEU A 73 -15.43 11.81 0.79
N ARG A 74 -15.94 11.42 1.97
CA ARG A 74 -17.25 10.75 2.12
C ARG A 74 -18.42 11.64 1.70
N GLY A 75 -18.31 12.95 1.88
CA GLY A 75 -19.30 13.93 1.42
C GLY A 75 -19.29 14.15 -0.09
N LYS A 76 -18.18 13.83 -0.78
CA LYS A 76 -18.04 14.01 -2.23
C LYS A 76 -18.24 12.72 -3.04
N ILE A 77 -17.89 11.57 -2.47
CA ILE A 77 -17.85 10.29 -3.17
C ILE A 77 -18.64 9.24 -2.37
N PRO A 78 -19.86 8.87 -2.82
CA PRO A 78 -20.64 7.83 -2.17
C PRO A 78 -19.90 6.50 -2.12
N ASN A 79 -19.88 5.87 -0.93
CA ASN A 79 -19.23 4.57 -0.70
C ASN A 79 -17.72 4.53 -1.01
N VAL A 80 -17.03 5.68 -0.98
CA VAL A 80 -15.57 5.73 -1.08
C VAL A 80 -14.92 4.84 -0.02
N ASN A 81 -13.90 4.09 -0.43
CA ASN A 81 -13.04 3.32 0.45
C ASN A 81 -11.74 4.10 0.64
N ILE A 82 -11.39 4.38 1.89
CA ILE A 82 -10.17 5.15 2.21
C ILE A 82 -9.12 4.18 2.73
N ILE A 83 -7.99 4.07 2.06
CA ILE A 83 -6.82 3.32 2.50
C ILE A 83 -5.85 4.31 3.15
N CYS A 84 -5.23 3.88 4.24
CA CYS A 84 -4.23 4.67 4.95
C CYS A 84 -2.86 4.05 4.79
N TYR A 85 -2.04 4.69 3.96
CA TYR A 85 -0.63 4.41 3.76
C TYR A 85 0.17 4.70 5.02
N PHE A 86 1.10 3.83 5.37
CA PHE A 86 2.17 4.18 6.30
C PHE A 86 3.39 3.29 6.05
N ASN A 87 4.57 3.78 6.42
CA ASN A 87 5.77 2.96 6.36
C ASN A 87 5.74 1.88 7.46
N ALA A 88 5.70 0.60 7.10
CA ALA A 88 5.71 -0.49 8.08
C ALA A 88 7.12 -1.01 8.38
N GLY A 89 8.03 -0.88 7.40
CA GLY A 89 9.42 -1.28 7.52
C GLY A 89 10.33 -0.24 8.17
N LEU A 90 9.99 1.06 8.07
CA LEU A 90 10.82 2.17 8.54
C LEU A 90 10.09 3.03 9.58
N ALA A 91 10.88 3.64 10.45
CA ALA A 91 10.48 4.77 11.28
C ALA A 91 11.25 6.02 10.82
N GLN A 92 10.57 7.15 10.70
CA GLN A 92 11.12 8.38 10.12
C GLN A 92 10.72 9.61 10.95
N PRO A 93 11.53 10.69 10.97
CA PRO A 93 11.26 11.87 11.79
C PRO A 93 9.97 12.62 11.46
N SER A 94 9.51 12.53 10.21
CA SER A 94 8.26 13.15 9.74
C SER A 94 7.00 12.45 10.26
N ASP A 95 7.13 11.22 10.78
CA ASP A 95 6.01 10.47 11.35
C ASP A 95 5.56 11.05 12.68
N CYS A 96 4.25 11.11 12.89
CA CYS A 96 3.68 11.65 14.13
C CYS A 96 4.09 10.87 15.40
N ASP A 97 4.51 9.61 15.26
CA ASP A 97 4.91 8.75 16.37
C ASP A 97 6.43 8.75 16.64
N TRP A 98 7.23 9.54 15.91
CA TRP A 98 8.69 9.59 16.08
C TRP A 98 9.12 9.98 17.51
N ASP A 99 8.81 11.19 17.95
CA ASP A 99 9.23 11.70 19.28
C ASP A 99 8.47 11.03 20.43
N SER A 100 7.22 10.63 20.17
CA SER A 100 6.33 10.06 21.17
C SER A 100 6.57 8.56 21.39
N THR A 101 7.13 7.86 20.39
CA THR A 101 7.42 6.43 20.44
C THR A 101 8.89 6.14 20.14
N TRP A 102 9.35 6.33 18.91
CA TRP A 102 10.64 5.82 18.45
C TRP A 102 11.86 6.43 19.17
N GLN A 103 11.75 7.65 19.67
CA GLN A 103 12.79 8.32 20.47
C GLN A 103 12.76 7.97 21.97
N LYS A 104 11.81 7.16 22.43
CA LYS A 104 11.69 6.85 23.86
C LYS A 104 12.75 5.85 24.33
N PRO A 105 13.35 6.04 25.52
CA PRO A 105 14.40 5.16 26.03
C PRO A 105 14.00 3.67 26.11
N GLU A 106 12.74 3.37 26.41
CA GLU A 106 12.21 2.01 26.49
C GLU A 106 12.16 1.27 25.14
N PHE A 107 12.19 1.99 24.02
CA PHE A 107 12.18 1.44 22.67
C PHE A 107 13.54 1.51 21.99
N LYS A 108 14.59 1.89 22.75
CA LYS A 108 15.97 1.90 22.26
C LYS A 108 16.38 0.51 21.76
N GLY A 109 16.98 0.48 20.57
CA GLY A 109 17.45 -0.77 19.94
C GLY A 109 16.41 -1.46 19.07
N LEU A 110 15.26 -0.83 18.81
CA LEU A 110 14.29 -1.29 17.81
C LEU A 110 14.51 -0.70 16.41
N LEU A 111 15.44 0.24 16.25
CA LEU A 111 15.79 0.87 14.97
C LEU A 111 17.17 0.42 14.49
N GLY A 112 17.22 0.06 13.21
CA GLY A 112 18.34 -0.58 12.54
C GLY A 112 19.14 0.41 11.72
N LYS A 113 19.57 -0.01 10.53
CA LYS A 113 20.31 0.86 9.61
C LYS A 113 19.38 1.88 8.94
N PRO A 114 19.94 2.96 8.39
CA PRO A 114 19.22 3.84 7.47
C PRO A 114 18.74 3.11 6.22
N TYR A 115 17.60 3.54 5.69
CA TYR A 115 17.02 3.04 4.44
C TYR A 115 17.95 3.26 3.26
N ASP A 116 18.48 4.47 3.15
CA ASP A 116 19.54 4.85 2.21
C ASP A 116 20.57 5.69 2.98
N PRO A 117 21.86 5.30 2.99
CA PRO A 117 22.89 5.98 3.79
C PRO A 117 23.36 7.30 3.17
N GLU A 118 22.94 7.62 1.95
CA GLU A 118 23.28 8.85 1.23
C GLU A 118 22.10 9.83 1.19
N GLN A 119 20.87 9.33 1.04
CA GLN A 119 19.68 10.16 0.81
C GLN A 119 18.67 10.14 1.98
N PHE A 120 18.44 8.99 2.61
CA PHE A 120 17.42 8.78 3.65
C PHE A 120 18.04 8.34 4.97
N THR A 121 19.03 9.12 5.43
CA THR A 121 19.87 8.76 6.60
C THR A 121 19.11 8.66 7.92
N GLU A 122 17.94 9.31 8.01
CA GLU A 122 17.11 9.36 9.22
C GLU A 122 15.92 8.39 9.18
N GLU A 123 15.66 7.74 8.03
CA GLU A 123 14.63 6.70 7.93
C GLU A 123 15.24 5.36 8.33
N LEU A 124 14.85 4.82 9.49
CA LEU A 124 15.53 3.69 10.10
C LEU A 124 14.68 2.42 10.06
N TRP A 125 15.29 1.31 9.65
CA TRP A 125 14.62 0.00 9.61
C TRP A 125 14.15 -0.47 10.99
N VAL A 126 12.85 -0.72 11.12
CA VAL A 126 12.23 -1.28 12.32
C VAL A 126 12.62 -2.75 12.50
N ASN A 127 12.92 -3.15 13.73
CA ASN A 127 13.20 -4.53 14.06
C ASN A 127 11.94 -5.39 14.04
N ILE A 128 11.56 -5.89 12.86
CA ILE A 128 10.39 -6.77 12.68
C ILE A 128 10.57 -8.16 13.30
N LYS A 129 11.76 -8.51 13.79
CA LYS A 129 12.05 -9.77 14.50
C LYS A 129 11.80 -9.64 16.01
N ASN A 130 11.59 -8.42 16.51
CA ASN A 130 11.23 -8.14 17.89
C ASN A 130 9.74 -7.83 17.99
N GLN A 131 9.02 -8.58 18.83
CA GLN A 131 7.57 -8.39 19.00
C GLN A 131 7.19 -6.97 19.41
N THR A 132 8.03 -6.27 20.17
CA THR A 132 7.80 -4.87 20.54
C THR A 132 7.79 -3.98 19.31
N GLY A 133 8.73 -4.16 18.36
CA GLY A 133 8.75 -3.41 17.10
C GLY A 133 7.49 -3.65 16.27
N ILE A 134 7.05 -4.92 16.16
CA ILE A 134 5.79 -5.28 15.50
C ILE A 134 4.60 -4.61 16.19
N ASP A 135 4.55 -4.63 17.53
CA ASP A 135 3.44 -4.08 18.30
C ASP A 135 3.36 -2.55 18.24
N LEU A 136 4.49 -1.86 18.01
CA LEU A 136 4.52 -0.43 17.69
C LEU A 136 3.91 -0.16 16.31
N ILE A 137 4.25 -0.93 15.28
CA ILE A 137 3.63 -0.79 13.95
C ILE A 137 2.13 -1.12 13.99
N LYS A 138 1.72 -2.10 14.79
CA LYS A 138 0.30 -2.39 15.09
C LYS A 138 -0.46 -1.22 15.74
N ARG A 139 0.23 -0.19 16.28
CA ARG A 139 -0.43 1.07 16.71
C ARG A 139 -0.87 1.90 15.50
N ARG A 140 -0.10 1.92 14.41
CA ARG A 140 -0.47 2.59 13.14
C ARG A 140 -1.72 1.97 12.52
N VAL A 141 -1.82 0.64 12.54
CA VAL A 141 -3.03 -0.10 12.08
C VAL A 141 -4.28 0.28 12.90
N ARG A 142 -4.14 0.41 14.23
CA ARG A 142 -5.25 0.88 15.09
C ARG A 142 -5.61 2.33 14.82
N LEU A 143 -4.62 3.19 14.69
CA LEU A 143 -4.82 4.61 14.37
C LEU A 143 -5.61 4.76 13.06
N ALA A 144 -5.30 3.98 12.03
CA ALA A 144 -6.05 3.99 10.77
C ALA A 144 -7.54 3.67 11.00
N ALA A 145 -7.86 2.62 11.76
CA ALA A 145 -9.26 2.30 12.08
C ALA A 145 -9.95 3.42 12.89
N ASP A 146 -9.22 4.03 13.84
CA ASP A 146 -9.74 5.10 14.69
C ASP A 146 -10.07 6.37 13.91
N LEU A 147 -9.18 6.77 12.99
CA LEU A 147 -9.37 7.88 12.04
C LEU A 147 -10.52 7.59 11.05
N GLY A 148 -10.79 6.31 10.80
CA GLY A 148 -11.91 5.85 10.00
C GLY A 148 -11.54 5.40 8.60
N CYS A 149 -10.29 4.99 8.38
CA CYS A 149 -9.87 4.29 7.18
C CYS A 149 -10.65 2.96 7.02
N ASP A 150 -10.84 2.54 5.79
CA ASP A 150 -11.43 1.26 5.40
C ASP A 150 -10.35 0.18 5.14
N GLY A 151 -9.11 0.58 4.90
CA GLY A 151 -7.95 -0.32 4.83
C GLY A 151 -6.62 0.37 5.12
N VAL A 152 -5.53 -0.40 5.10
CA VAL A 152 -4.15 0.11 5.28
C VAL A 152 -3.20 -0.42 4.22
N ASP A 153 -2.26 0.43 3.79
CA ASP A 153 -1.17 0.10 2.86
C ASP A 153 0.20 0.19 3.58
N PRO A 154 0.68 -0.92 4.18
CA PRO A 154 1.95 -0.95 4.90
C PRO A 154 3.15 -1.08 3.95
N ASP A 155 3.96 -0.02 3.83
CA ASP A 155 5.12 0.01 2.92
C ASP A 155 6.40 -0.59 3.51
N ASN A 156 7.39 -0.82 2.64
CA ASN A 156 8.72 -1.34 2.93
C ASN A 156 8.68 -2.71 3.60
N ILE A 157 7.82 -3.60 3.07
CA ILE A 157 7.69 -5.00 3.50
C ILE A 157 8.62 -5.97 2.76
N ASP A 158 9.66 -5.43 2.11
CA ASP A 158 10.62 -6.13 1.25
C ASP A 158 12.09 -5.92 1.65
N GLY A 159 12.37 -5.38 2.85
CA GLY A 159 13.75 -5.15 3.32
C GLY A 159 14.62 -6.41 3.43
N TYR A 160 14.04 -7.61 3.32
CA TYR A 160 14.80 -8.87 3.17
C TYR A 160 15.67 -8.87 1.92
N THR A 161 15.28 -8.16 0.86
CA THR A 161 16.06 -8.04 -0.38
C THR A 161 17.42 -7.39 -0.11
N ASN A 162 17.43 -6.26 0.62
CA ASN A 162 18.65 -5.57 1.05
C ASN A 162 19.53 -6.46 1.95
N ASP A 163 18.92 -7.18 2.89
CA ASP A 163 19.66 -8.11 3.77
C ASP A 163 20.28 -9.29 3.00
N MET A 164 19.60 -9.81 1.97
CA MET A 164 20.06 -10.95 1.16
C MET A 164 21.12 -10.56 0.14
N ASN A 165 21.04 -9.36 -0.44
CA ASN A 165 21.98 -8.89 -1.46
C ASN A 165 23.29 -8.37 -0.84
N GLY A 166 23.35 -8.20 0.49
CA GLY A 166 24.54 -7.69 1.18
C GLY A 166 24.77 -6.19 1.00
N GLU A 167 23.84 -5.50 0.34
CA GLU A 167 23.85 -4.06 0.07
C GLU A 167 22.90 -3.37 1.05
N ASN A 168 23.41 -2.44 1.84
CA ASN A 168 22.65 -1.66 2.84
C ASN A 168 21.50 -2.40 3.56
N GLY A 169 21.76 -3.63 4.04
CA GLY A 169 20.75 -4.43 4.74
C GLY A 169 20.17 -3.73 5.99
N THR A 170 18.98 -4.15 6.42
CA THR A 170 18.19 -3.55 7.51
C THR A 170 18.92 -3.43 8.86
N GLY A 171 19.96 -4.26 9.06
CA GLY A 171 20.65 -4.42 10.33
C GLY A 171 20.13 -5.61 11.15
N TRP A 172 19.08 -6.30 10.68
CA TRP A 172 18.40 -7.37 11.42
C TRP A 172 18.58 -8.77 10.80
N LYS A 173 19.15 -8.87 9.60
CA LYS A 173 19.27 -10.13 8.85
C LYS A 173 17.90 -10.80 8.71
N THR A 174 16.96 -10.05 8.17
CA THR A 174 15.60 -10.50 7.88
C THR A 174 15.59 -11.46 6.68
N THR A 175 14.59 -12.31 6.66
CA THR A 175 14.32 -13.27 5.59
C THR A 175 12.93 -12.99 4.99
N PRO A 176 12.61 -13.50 3.80
CA PRO A 176 11.25 -13.44 3.27
C PRO A 176 10.20 -13.97 4.26
N GLN A 177 10.52 -15.04 4.98
CA GLN A 177 9.60 -15.62 5.98
C GLN A 177 9.39 -14.71 7.20
N ASP A 178 10.40 -13.92 7.60
CA ASP A 178 10.24 -12.94 8.68
C ASP A 178 9.21 -11.87 8.29
N TYR A 179 9.24 -11.40 7.04
CA TYR A 179 8.23 -10.45 6.52
C TYR A 179 6.86 -11.09 6.32
N VAL A 180 6.78 -12.35 5.85
CA VAL A 180 5.49 -13.09 5.83
C VAL A 180 4.88 -13.14 7.22
N ASN A 181 5.66 -13.46 8.25
CA ASN A 181 5.18 -13.52 9.63
C ASN A 181 4.77 -12.14 10.15
N PHE A 182 5.59 -11.12 9.92
CA PHE A 182 5.33 -9.73 10.32
C PHE A 182 4.01 -9.21 9.71
N VAL A 183 3.86 -9.31 8.40
CA VAL A 183 2.68 -8.82 7.68
C VAL A 183 1.44 -9.65 8.05
N THR A 184 1.57 -10.96 8.26
CA THR A 184 0.47 -11.80 8.76
C THR A 184 0.00 -11.35 10.16
N GLN A 185 0.91 -10.92 11.03
CA GLN A 185 0.52 -10.37 12.33
C GLN A 185 -0.23 -9.03 12.23
N LEU A 186 0.18 -8.16 11.30
CA LEU A 186 -0.55 -6.92 11.02
C LEU A 186 -1.96 -7.22 10.49
N ALA A 187 -2.07 -8.15 9.54
CA ALA A 187 -3.33 -8.57 8.96
C ALA A 187 -4.28 -9.18 9.99
N THR A 188 -3.75 -10.05 10.85
CA THR A 188 -4.51 -10.65 11.95
C THR A 188 -5.13 -9.56 12.83
N GLN A 189 -4.36 -8.52 13.18
CA GLN A 189 -4.89 -7.40 13.95
C GLN A 189 -5.90 -6.57 13.15
N ALA A 190 -5.59 -6.18 11.92
CA ALA A 190 -6.47 -5.39 11.06
C ALA A 190 -7.85 -6.05 10.94
N HIS A 191 -7.89 -7.36 10.70
CA HIS A 191 -9.13 -8.12 10.56
C HIS A 191 -9.96 -8.22 11.84
N THR A 192 -9.36 -8.02 13.03
CA THR A 192 -10.10 -7.90 14.30
C THR A 192 -10.76 -6.53 14.49
N LEU A 193 -10.29 -5.50 13.78
CA LEU A 193 -10.80 -4.14 13.86
C LEU A 193 -11.99 -3.95 12.93
N LYS A 194 -12.88 -3.03 13.31
CA LYS A 194 -14.03 -2.64 12.49
C LYS A 194 -13.89 -1.20 12.01
N THR A 195 -14.13 -0.99 10.71
CA THR A 195 -14.18 0.36 10.13
C THR A 195 -15.44 1.06 10.65
N LYS A 196 -15.51 2.40 10.52
CA LYS A 196 -16.71 3.17 10.90
C LYS A 196 -17.95 2.76 10.08
N ARG A 197 -17.75 2.03 8.98
CA ARG A 197 -18.81 1.48 8.11
C ARG A 197 -19.20 0.04 8.48
N GLY A 198 -18.61 -0.54 9.51
CA GLY A 198 -18.94 -1.88 10.02
C GLY A 198 -18.24 -3.05 9.30
N PHE A 199 -17.37 -2.76 8.33
CA PHE A 199 -16.54 -3.77 7.67
C PHE A 199 -15.32 -4.13 8.51
N SER A 200 -14.60 -5.19 8.15
CA SER A 200 -13.28 -5.45 8.71
C SER A 200 -12.30 -4.43 8.12
N LEU A 201 -11.32 -3.96 8.90
CA LEU A 201 -10.24 -3.14 8.33
C LEU A 201 -9.42 -4.02 7.37
N LEU A 202 -9.33 -3.59 6.11
CA LEU A 202 -8.59 -4.32 5.08
C LEU A 202 -7.09 -4.02 5.16
N ILE A 203 -6.26 -4.92 4.64
CA ILE A 203 -4.80 -4.72 4.57
C ILE A 203 -4.23 -5.12 3.21
N GLY A 204 -3.33 -4.29 2.70
CA GLY A 204 -2.66 -4.47 1.42
C GLY A 204 -1.29 -5.12 1.53
N GLN A 205 -0.85 -5.73 0.42
CA GLN A 205 0.55 -6.02 0.18
C GLN A 205 1.17 -4.92 -0.66
N LYS A 206 2.22 -4.25 -0.17
CA LYS A 206 3.00 -3.29 -0.95
C LYS A 206 4.22 -3.99 -1.55
N ASN A 207 4.29 -4.06 -2.88
CA ASN A 207 5.38 -4.73 -3.60
C ASN A 207 5.71 -6.14 -3.03
N ALA A 208 6.98 -6.49 -2.84
CA ALA A 208 7.45 -7.77 -2.32
C ALA A 208 6.99 -9.02 -3.12
N PRO A 209 7.29 -9.12 -4.43
CA PRO A 209 6.83 -10.22 -5.28
C PRO A 209 7.18 -11.62 -4.77
N GLU A 210 8.36 -11.80 -4.19
CA GLU A 210 8.87 -13.11 -3.78
C GLU A 210 8.01 -13.77 -2.69
N ILE A 211 7.24 -12.96 -1.95
CA ILE A 211 6.35 -13.43 -0.88
C ILE A 211 4.86 -13.33 -1.23
N ALA A 212 4.50 -12.87 -2.45
CA ALA A 212 3.10 -12.69 -2.85
C ALA A 212 2.26 -13.96 -2.73
N ARG A 213 2.83 -15.12 -3.10
CA ARG A 213 2.15 -16.42 -2.98
C ARG A 213 1.84 -16.81 -1.53
N ASN A 214 2.68 -16.41 -0.59
CA ASN A 214 2.49 -16.67 0.84
C ASN A 214 1.41 -15.76 1.45
N LEU A 215 1.23 -14.55 0.90
CA LEU A 215 0.38 -13.51 1.45
C LEU A 215 -1.00 -13.41 0.80
N THR A 216 -1.18 -13.92 -0.42
CA THR A 216 -2.45 -13.83 -1.17
C THR A 216 -3.66 -14.37 -0.40
N SER A 217 -3.50 -15.40 0.42
CA SER A 217 -4.59 -15.96 1.25
C SER A 217 -4.86 -15.16 2.52
N VAL A 218 -3.93 -14.28 2.92
CA VAL A 218 -3.93 -13.52 4.17
C VAL A 218 -4.38 -12.08 3.95
N LEU A 219 -3.98 -11.44 2.85
CA LEU A 219 -4.20 -10.01 2.60
C LEU A 219 -5.36 -9.74 1.65
N ASP A 220 -5.88 -8.53 1.64
CA ASP A 220 -7.16 -8.20 0.99
C ASP A 220 -7.02 -7.54 -0.39
N PHE A 221 -5.84 -6.98 -0.66
CA PHE A 221 -5.45 -6.33 -1.90
C PHE A 221 -3.92 -6.23 -2.01
N ALA A 222 -3.44 -5.68 -3.12
CA ALA A 222 -2.03 -5.32 -3.28
C ALA A 222 -1.88 -3.94 -3.93
N VAL A 223 -0.79 -3.25 -3.61
CA VAL A 223 -0.33 -1.99 -4.21
C VAL A 223 1.06 -2.23 -4.79
N LEU A 224 1.24 -1.95 -6.08
CA LEU A 224 2.48 -2.22 -6.81
C LEU A 224 3.01 -0.95 -7.44
N GLU A 225 4.32 -0.82 -7.46
CA GLU A 225 5.03 0.26 -8.12
C GLU A 225 5.98 -0.29 -9.18
N ASP A 226 5.90 0.27 -10.40
CA ASP A 226 6.78 -0.05 -11.54
C ASP A 226 6.85 -1.56 -11.84
N CYS A 227 5.73 -2.29 -11.73
CA CYS A 227 5.73 -3.73 -11.93
C CYS A 227 6.02 -4.14 -13.38
N LYS A 228 5.69 -3.25 -14.34
CA LYS A 228 6.03 -3.45 -15.75
C LYS A 228 7.46 -3.03 -16.06
N ASN A 229 8.12 -2.32 -15.13
CA ASN A 229 9.49 -1.85 -15.21
C ASN A 229 9.86 -1.41 -16.63
N LEU A 230 9.37 -0.24 -17.01
CA LEU A 230 9.55 0.31 -18.37
C LEU A 230 11.03 0.55 -18.73
N ARG A 231 11.94 0.41 -17.76
CA ARG A 231 13.38 0.61 -17.90
C ARG A 231 14.15 -0.72 -18.12
N ASN A 232 13.57 -1.87 -17.76
CA ASN A 232 14.22 -3.18 -17.90
C ASN A 232 13.21 -4.32 -18.17
N GLU A 233 13.26 -4.89 -19.37
CA GLU A 233 12.37 -6.00 -19.78
C GLU A 233 12.49 -7.26 -18.91
N ALA A 234 13.62 -7.48 -18.22
CA ALA A 234 13.81 -8.64 -17.35
C ALA A 234 12.89 -8.62 -16.11
N SER A 235 12.36 -7.46 -15.75
CA SER A 235 11.59 -7.23 -14.52
C SER A 235 10.06 -7.28 -14.72
N ARG A 236 9.58 -7.51 -15.95
CA ARG A 236 8.14 -7.65 -16.26
C ARG A 236 7.46 -8.82 -15.56
N ALA A 237 8.22 -9.77 -14.98
CA ALA A 237 7.68 -10.93 -14.29
C ALA A 237 7.01 -10.59 -12.96
N PHE A 238 7.34 -9.45 -12.36
CA PHE A 238 6.80 -9.00 -11.08
C PHE A 238 5.27 -8.90 -11.10
N CYS A 239 4.66 -8.27 -12.12
CA CYS A 239 3.19 -8.16 -12.17
C CYS A 239 2.49 -9.54 -12.10
N ALA A 240 3.08 -10.57 -12.72
CA ALA A 240 2.47 -11.90 -12.78
C ALA A 240 2.37 -12.58 -11.40
N ASP A 241 3.26 -12.25 -10.45
CA ASP A 241 3.23 -12.82 -9.09
C ASP A 241 1.97 -12.40 -8.31
N PHE A 242 1.29 -11.33 -8.73
CA PHE A 242 0.09 -10.78 -8.07
C PHE A 242 -1.22 -11.25 -8.69
N GLN A 243 -1.19 -12.07 -9.75
CA GLN A 243 -2.42 -12.64 -10.33
C GLN A 243 -3.20 -13.54 -9.36
N GLY A 244 -2.56 -14.01 -8.29
CA GLY A 244 -3.23 -14.69 -7.19
C GLY A 244 -4.33 -13.83 -6.54
N TYR A 245 -4.10 -12.53 -6.38
CA TYR A 245 -5.09 -11.59 -5.83
C TYR A 245 -6.31 -11.48 -6.76
N ILE A 246 -6.09 -11.30 -8.05
CA ILE A 246 -7.16 -11.23 -9.05
C ILE A 246 -7.99 -12.51 -9.09
N THR A 247 -7.33 -13.67 -9.07
CA THR A 247 -7.99 -14.98 -9.02
C THR A 247 -8.85 -15.14 -7.76
N ALA A 248 -8.42 -14.54 -6.64
CA ALA A 248 -9.16 -14.48 -5.38
C ALA A 248 -10.20 -13.34 -5.32
N ASN A 249 -10.47 -12.64 -6.43
CA ASN A 249 -11.36 -11.47 -6.51
C ASN A 249 -10.97 -10.34 -5.54
N LYS A 250 -9.66 -10.06 -5.46
CA LYS A 250 -9.03 -9.00 -4.66
C LYS A 250 -8.39 -7.99 -5.62
N PRO A 251 -8.57 -6.69 -5.40
CA PRO A 251 -7.97 -5.69 -6.28
C PRO A 251 -6.45 -5.70 -6.17
N VAL A 252 -5.80 -5.40 -7.30
CA VAL A 252 -4.40 -5.02 -7.37
C VAL A 252 -4.36 -3.61 -7.93
N PHE A 253 -3.77 -2.70 -7.17
CA PHE A 253 -3.57 -1.30 -7.51
C PHE A 253 -2.15 -1.17 -8.05
N SER A 254 -1.99 -0.72 -9.30
CA SER A 254 -0.70 -0.66 -9.99
C SER A 254 -0.36 0.77 -10.37
N ILE A 255 0.86 1.17 -10.09
CA ILE A 255 1.42 2.49 -10.36
C ILE A 255 2.58 2.35 -11.33
N GLU A 256 2.51 3.08 -12.43
CA GLU A 256 3.62 3.18 -13.39
C GLU A 256 4.11 4.63 -13.51
N TYR A 257 5.40 4.79 -13.76
CA TYR A 257 6.09 6.08 -13.70
C TYR A 257 6.68 6.54 -15.05
N PRO A 258 5.85 6.83 -16.06
CA PRO A 258 6.35 7.32 -17.35
C PRO A 258 7.00 8.69 -17.18
N THR A 259 8.30 8.79 -17.49
CA THR A 259 9.06 10.03 -17.27
C THR A 259 8.51 11.26 -18.00
N SER A 260 7.78 11.07 -19.11
CA SER A 260 7.14 12.16 -19.86
C SER A 260 5.81 12.67 -19.30
N LEU A 261 5.24 11.99 -18.30
CA LEU A 261 4.08 12.51 -17.56
C LEU A 261 4.49 13.69 -16.68
N ARG A 262 5.75 13.77 -16.26
CA ARG A 262 6.26 14.95 -15.56
C ARG A 262 6.53 16.07 -16.55
N LYS A 263 6.13 17.29 -16.20
CA LYS A 263 6.40 18.48 -17.01
C LYS A 263 7.89 18.82 -16.96
N GLN A 264 8.52 18.91 -18.13
CA GLN A 264 9.93 19.31 -18.22
C GLN A 264 10.13 20.73 -17.65
N GLY A 265 11.12 20.89 -16.77
CA GLY A 265 11.46 22.18 -16.15
C GLY A 265 10.50 22.64 -15.05
N ALA A 266 9.53 21.82 -14.64
CA ALA A 266 8.67 22.08 -13.49
C ALA A 266 8.58 20.81 -12.64
N ALA A 267 9.36 20.76 -11.56
CA ALA A 267 9.27 19.70 -10.56
C ALA A 267 7.82 19.59 -10.05
N GLN A 268 7.37 18.37 -9.73
CA GLN A 268 6.05 18.08 -9.16
C GLN A 268 4.82 18.40 -10.03
N GLN A 269 4.95 18.83 -11.29
CA GLN A 269 3.80 19.14 -12.14
C GLN A 269 3.52 18.06 -13.19
N CYS A 270 2.23 17.73 -13.37
CA CYS A 270 1.78 17.00 -14.55
C CYS A 270 2.12 17.76 -15.84
N ASN A 271 2.56 17.01 -16.85
CA ASN A 271 2.37 17.37 -18.23
C ASN A 271 0.87 17.25 -18.54
N THR A 272 0.21 18.37 -18.82
CA THR A 272 -1.23 18.41 -19.13
C THR A 272 -1.58 17.65 -20.40
N SER A 273 -0.60 17.41 -21.28
CA SER A 273 -0.74 16.56 -22.47
C SER A 273 -0.54 15.06 -22.17
N GLY A 274 -0.35 14.70 -20.90
CA GLY A 274 -0.08 13.34 -20.43
C GLY A 274 1.30 12.81 -20.84
N ALA A 275 1.55 11.55 -20.50
CA ALA A 275 2.68 10.79 -21.01
C ALA A 275 2.64 10.71 -22.54
N ASN A 276 3.82 10.70 -23.16
CA ASN A 276 3.98 10.49 -24.60
C ASN A 276 3.43 9.13 -25.04
N THR A 277 3.15 8.98 -26.34
CA THR A 277 2.48 7.80 -26.89
C THR A 277 3.14 6.49 -26.48
N ALA A 278 4.46 6.40 -26.59
CA ALA A 278 5.19 5.16 -26.35
C ALA A 278 5.12 4.77 -24.87
N GLN A 279 5.41 5.72 -23.97
CA GLN A 279 5.36 5.46 -22.53
C GLN A 279 3.93 5.21 -22.05
N TYR A 280 2.94 5.99 -22.50
CA TYR A 280 1.53 5.72 -22.18
C TYR A 280 1.11 4.32 -22.65
N THR A 281 1.45 3.93 -23.89
CA THR A 281 1.08 2.62 -24.43
C THR A 281 1.69 1.48 -23.63
N ASN A 282 2.97 1.61 -23.25
CA ASN A 282 3.63 0.57 -22.46
C ASN A 282 3.11 0.53 -21.02
N SER A 283 2.93 1.69 -20.39
CA SER A 283 2.42 1.78 -19.01
C SER A 283 0.99 1.31 -18.90
N CYS A 284 0.15 1.57 -19.91
CA CYS A 284 -1.26 1.16 -19.94
C CYS A 284 -1.50 -0.16 -20.66
N ALA A 285 -0.46 -0.88 -21.09
CA ALA A 285 -0.62 -2.19 -21.70
C ALA A 285 -1.27 -3.15 -20.69
N VAL A 286 -2.27 -3.90 -21.16
CA VAL A 286 -2.93 -4.95 -20.39
C VAL A 286 -2.71 -6.27 -21.10
N ASP A 287 -2.12 -7.22 -20.39
CA ASP A 287 -2.02 -8.59 -20.85
C ASP A 287 -3.40 -9.27 -20.77
N SER A 288 -3.73 -10.02 -21.81
CA SER A 288 -5.11 -10.44 -22.10
C SER A 288 -5.62 -11.65 -21.30
N ALA A 289 -4.80 -12.31 -20.47
CA ALA A 289 -5.16 -13.57 -19.83
C ALA A 289 -4.89 -13.63 -18.32
N PRO A 290 -5.88 -14.08 -17.49
CA PRO A 290 -5.70 -14.35 -16.06
C PRO A 290 -4.76 -15.54 -15.78
N THR A 291 -4.59 -16.43 -16.75
CA THR A 291 -3.65 -17.56 -16.70
C THR A 291 -2.90 -17.65 -18.02
N GLY A 292 -1.60 -17.35 -18.06
CA GLY A 292 -0.77 -17.77 -19.19
C GLY A 292 0.22 -16.77 -19.79
N GLY A 293 0.50 -15.63 -19.15
CA GLY A 293 1.62 -14.77 -19.52
C GLY A 293 2.65 -14.72 -18.40
N LYS A 294 3.95 -14.82 -18.74
CA LYS A 294 5.06 -14.54 -17.80
C LYS A 294 4.96 -13.15 -17.15
N TYR A 295 4.11 -12.26 -17.69
CA TYR A 295 4.06 -10.83 -17.40
C TYR A 295 2.65 -10.30 -17.09
N SER A 296 1.68 -11.19 -16.81
CA SER A 296 0.26 -10.79 -16.78
C SER A 296 -0.08 -9.77 -15.69
N ASN A 297 -0.67 -8.65 -16.11
CA ASN A 297 -1.28 -7.62 -15.27
C ASN A 297 -2.81 -7.52 -15.48
N TYR A 298 -3.42 -8.63 -15.95
CA TYR A 298 -4.86 -8.73 -16.19
C TYR A 298 -5.67 -8.23 -14.98
N LYS A 299 -6.63 -7.33 -15.23
CA LYS A 299 -7.54 -6.73 -14.24
C LYS A 299 -6.91 -5.91 -13.11
N PHE A 300 -5.67 -5.45 -13.29
CA PHE A 300 -5.08 -4.48 -12.36
C PHE A 300 -5.76 -3.12 -12.55
N SER A 301 -5.90 -2.38 -11.45
CA SER A 301 -6.36 -1.00 -11.46
C SER A 301 -5.14 -0.12 -11.71
N GLU A 302 -4.88 0.22 -12.96
CA GLU A 302 -3.66 0.92 -13.39
C GLU A 302 -3.82 2.45 -13.33
N ILE A 303 -2.83 3.13 -12.73
CA ILE A 303 -2.67 4.58 -12.80
C ILE A 303 -1.23 4.93 -13.15
N LEU A 304 -1.03 6.10 -13.76
CA LEU A 304 0.29 6.65 -14.03
C LEU A 304 0.53 7.82 -13.08
N LYS A 305 1.69 7.83 -12.42
CA LYS A 305 2.11 8.90 -11.52
C LYS A 305 3.43 9.49 -12.00
N ILE A 306 3.79 10.67 -11.50
CA ILE A 306 5.10 11.23 -11.76
C ILE A 306 6.12 10.65 -10.79
N ARG A 307 7.36 10.49 -11.27
CA ARG A 307 8.59 10.25 -10.52
C ARG A 307 9.63 11.24 -11.03
N ASP A 308 10.51 11.74 -10.16
CA ASP A 308 11.54 12.65 -10.65
C ASP A 308 12.56 11.90 -11.53
N GLY A 309 13.38 12.66 -12.25
CA GLY A 309 14.22 12.22 -13.36
C GLY A 309 15.30 11.18 -13.01
N PRO A 310 16.37 11.08 -13.79
CA PRO A 310 17.28 9.91 -13.81
C PRO A 310 18.03 9.57 -12.50
N ASN A 311 17.82 10.31 -11.42
CA ASN A 311 18.47 10.13 -10.12
C ASN A 311 17.48 9.71 -9.00
N ASP A 312 16.22 9.40 -9.33
CA ASP A 312 15.21 8.90 -8.38
C ASP A 312 15.08 9.77 -7.11
N ASP A 313 15.01 11.10 -7.26
CA ASP A 313 14.69 12.01 -6.16
C ASP A 313 13.19 11.87 -5.83
N PRO A 314 12.81 11.33 -4.66
CA PRO A 314 11.42 11.03 -4.33
C PRO A 314 10.60 12.28 -4.01
N ALA A 315 11.21 13.47 -3.99
CA ALA A 315 10.55 14.73 -3.64
C ALA A 315 9.33 15.09 -4.52
N ALA A 316 9.06 14.36 -5.60
CA ALA A 316 7.90 14.60 -6.46
C ALA A 316 6.96 13.40 -6.65
N GLU A 317 7.28 12.23 -6.11
CA GLU A 317 6.51 11.01 -6.32
C GLU A 317 5.17 11.04 -5.61
N LEU A 318 4.17 10.36 -6.19
CA LEU A 318 2.88 10.11 -5.53
C LEU A 318 2.14 11.37 -5.01
N ASN A 319 2.34 12.50 -5.68
CA ASN A 319 1.60 13.75 -5.45
C ASN A 319 0.28 13.79 -6.22
N GLY A 320 -0.45 14.90 -6.17
CA GLY A 320 -1.75 15.06 -6.85
C GLY A 320 -1.80 14.77 -8.37
N CYS A 321 -0.66 14.61 -9.05
CA CYS A 321 -0.60 14.30 -10.48
C CYS A 321 -0.90 12.83 -10.78
N THR A 322 -1.99 12.57 -11.51
CA THR A 322 -2.36 11.22 -11.96
C THR A 322 -2.78 11.24 -13.42
N GLN A 323 -2.37 10.25 -14.21
CA GLN A 323 -3.00 9.96 -15.50
C GLN A 323 -3.63 8.56 -15.47
N TYR A 324 -4.92 8.48 -15.80
CA TYR A 324 -5.65 7.21 -15.89
C TYR A 324 -5.51 6.56 -17.26
N CYS A 325 -5.36 5.24 -17.26
CA CYS A 325 -5.43 4.43 -18.48
C CYS A 325 -6.87 4.34 -19.01
N GLY A 326 -7.03 4.09 -20.32
CA GLY A 326 -8.33 3.87 -20.96
C GLY A 326 -8.98 5.10 -21.61
N ALA A 327 -8.51 6.32 -21.33
CA ALA A 327 -9.01 7.55 -21.95
C ALA A 327 -8.34 7.88 -23.30
N GLY A 328 -7.18 7.26 -23.59
CA GLY A 328 -6.32 7.55 -24.74
C GLY A 328 -5.22 8.57 -24.41
N GLN A 329 -4.23 8.69 -25.30
CA GLN A 329 -3.10 9.60 -25.11
C GLN A 329 -3.55 11.05 -24.86
N GLY A 330 -2.96 11.69 -23.85
CA GLY A 330 -3.25 13.08 -23.47
C GLY A 330 -4.63 13.34 -22.89
N LYS A 331 -5.38 12.27 -22.58
CA LYS A 331 -6.63 12.32 -21.82
C LYS A 331 -6.44 11.59 -20.50
N GLY A 332 -7.34 11.87 -19.55
CA GLY A 332 -7.35 11.22 -18.24
C GLY A 332 -6.28 11.75 -17.28
N VAL A 333 -5.55 12.82 -17.62
CA VAL A 333 -4.72 13.55 -16.66
C VAL A 333 -5.63 14.29 -15.69
N VAL A 334 -5.39 14.09 -14.41
CA VAL A 334 -6.07 14.71 -13.29
C VAL A 334 -5.01 15.26 -12.35
N VAL A 335 -5.28 16.45 -11.82
CA VAL A 335 -4.48 17.04 -10.74
C VAL A 335 -5.40 17.18 -9.54
N THR A 336 -5.21 16.30 -8.56
CA THR A 336 -5.85 16.41 -7.26
C THR A 336 -5.26 17.59 -6.50
N ALA A 337 -6.11 18.43 -5.94
CA ALA A 337 -5.66 19.57 -5.16
C ALA A 337 -5.07 19.11 -3.82
N VAL A 338 -3.84 19.52 -3.55
CA VAL A 338 -3.10 19.27 -2.31
C VAL A 338 -2.59 20.58 -1.74
N ASN A 339 -2.23 20.58 -0.46
CA ASN A 339 -1.69 21.72 0.25
C ASN A 339 -0.48 21.29 1.10
N GLU A 340 0.73 21.59 0.60
CA GLU A 340 2.00 21.26 1.24
C GLU A 340 2.21 21.95 2.59
N ASP A 341 1.59 23.12 2.81
CA ASP A 341 1.70 23.86 4.06
C ASP A 341 1.10 23.09 5.24
N LEU A 342 0.26 22.09 4.96
CA LEU A 342 -0.42 21.26 5.97
C LEU A 342 0.40 20.01 6.38
N ASP A 343 1.43 19.63 5.61
CA ASP A 343 2.15 18.36 5.78
C ASP A 343 2.93 18.32 7.11
N GLY A 344 3.41 19.49 7.55
CA GLY A 344 4.18 19.66 8.78
C GLY A 344 3.34 19.94 10.04
N ASP A 345 2.01 19.94 9.93
CA ASP A 345 1.17 20.27 11.07
C ASP A 345 1.31 19.28 12.24
N VAL A 346 0.96 19.74 13.44
CA VAL A 346 1.02 18.88 14.62
C VAL A 346 -0.13 17.87 14.59
N CYS A 347 0.20 16.60 14.81
CA CYS A 347 -0.77 15.53 14.77
C CYS A 347 -1.71 15.63 15.98
N LYS A 348 -3.01 15.77 15.71
CA LYS A 348 -4.04 16.01 16.73
C LYS A 348 -4.37 14.72 17.50
N SER A 349 -4.14 13.57 16.88
CA SER A 349 -4.56 12.26 17.38
C SER A 349 -3.49 11.19 17.16
N VAL A 350 -2.45 11.18 18.00
CA VAL A 350 -1.55 10.03 18.13
C VAL A 350 -1.84 9.39 19.48
N PRO A 351 -2.28 8.12 19.54
CA PRO A 351 -2.42 7.40 20.80
C PRO A 351 -1.07 7.35 21.53
N LYS A 352 -1.08 7.58 22.84
CA LYS A 352 0.09 7.34 23.71
C LYS A 352 0.40 5.85 23.84
#